data_AF-A0A2J0LTG3-F1
#
_entry.id   AF-A0A2J0LTG3-F1
#
_cell.length_a   1.000
_cell.length_b   1.000
_cell.length_c   1.000
_cell.angle_alpha   90.00
_cell.angle_beta   90.00
_cell.angle_gamma   90.00
#
_symmetry.space_group_name_H-M   'P 1'
#
loop_
_entity.id
_entity.type
_entity.pdbx_description
1 polymer ?
#
loop_
_entity_poly.entity_id
_entity_poly.type
_entity_poly.pdbx_seq_one_letter_code
_entity_poly.pdbx_strand_id
1 'polypeptide(L)'
;MIADNKKKIELTITGISVIILIFLIANHMPKSKDNKSVSKVEPYPTSEAGFEVMNNERRAASDENWGRDPFLLDTSNVKEQVLGDMTLNGIVADRESPYAIINNDVVKLGDKVNGMTIIEINENNVVLDENGQRHTLELNVY
;
A
#
# COMPACT_ATOMS: atom_id res chain seq x y z
N MET A 1 35.38 -29.22 31.54
CA MET A 1 35.29 -29.01 30.08
C MET A 1 33.87 -28.76 29.54
N ILE A 2 32.79 -29.09 30.27
CA ILE A 2 31.38 -28.90 29.79
C ILE A 2 30.76 -27.53 30.18
N ALA A 3 31.45 -26.73 31.00
CA ALA A 3 30.98 -25.39 31.36
C ALA A 3 31.40 -24.33 30.32
N ASP A 4 32.57 -24.53 29.69
CA ASP A 4 33.17 -23.53 28.80
C ASP A 4 32.50 -23.47 27.42
N ASN A 5 31.97 -24.59 26.91
CA ASN A 5 31.25 -24.64 25.65
C ASN A 5 29.86 -23.96 25.75
N LYS A 6 29.16 -24.09 26.88
CA LYS A 6 27.86 -23.43 27.12
C LYS A 6 27.98 -21.90 27.07
N LYS A 7 28.99 -21.34 27.74
CA LYS A 7 29.26 -19.89 27.73
C LYS A 7 29.63 -19.39 26.33
N LYS A 8 30.37 -20.17 25.55
CA LYS A 8 30.68 -19.84 24.15
C LYS A 8 29.44 -19.86 23.26
N ILE A 9 28.54 -20.83 23.46
CA ILE A 9 27.28 -20.93 22.73
C ILE A 9 26.38 -19.74 23.05
N GLU A 10 26.23 -19.38 24.33
CA GLU A 10 25.46 -18.21 24.76
C GLU A 10 26.02 -16.91 24.15
N LEU A 11 27.34 -16.70 24.22
CA LEU A 11 27.98 -15.53 23.62
C LEU A 11 27.74 -15.44 22.11
N THR A 12 27.74 -16.58 21.43
CA THR A 12 27.50 -16.65 19.98
C THR A 12 26.04 -16.33 19.64
N ILE A 13 25.08 -16.88 20.40
CA ILE A 13 23.65 -16.63 20.19
C ILE A 13 23.31 -15.16 20.42
N THR A 14 23.82 -14.56 21.50
CA THR A 14 23.60 -13.14 21.78
C THR A 14 24.24 -12.25 20.71
N GLY A 15 25.45 -12.58 20.26
CA GLY A 15 26.10 -11.86 19.16
C GLY A 15 25.28 -11.86 17.86
N ILE A 16 24.79 -13.04 17.45
CA ILE A 16 23.95 -13.17 16.26
C ILE A 16 22.62 -12.41 16.42
N SER A 17 21.99 -12.48 17.60
CA SER A 17 20.73 -11.79 17.89
C SER A 17 20.86 -10.27 17.76
N VAL A 18 21.96 -9.67 18.26
CA VAL A 18 22.22 -8.23 18.14
C VAL A 18 22.42 -7.83 16.67
N ILE A 19 23.13 -8.64 15.88
CA ILE A 19 23.35 -8.37 14.45
C ILE A 19 22.02 -8.40 13.68
N ILE A 20 21.17 -9.39 13.94
CA ILE A 20 19.84 -9.50 13.30
C ILE A 20 18.97 -8.29 13.68
N LEU A 21 18.99 -7.85 14.93
CA LEU A 21 18.22 -6.69 15.38
C LEU A 21 18.63 -5.41 14.63
N ILE A 22 19.93 -5.18 14.47
CA ILE A 22 20.45 -4.03 13.71
C ILE A 22 20.03 -4.11 12.25
N PHE A 23 20.10 -5.29 11.64
CA PHE A 23 19.71 -5.51 10.25
C PHE A 23 18.22 -5.21 10.01
N LEU A 24 17.33 -5.63 10.92
CA LEU A 24 15.90 -5.34 10.84
C LEU A 24 15.60 -3.83 10.94
N ILE A 25 16.29 -3.11 11.84
CA ILE A 25 16.12 -1.66 11.98
C ILE A 25 16.60 -0.92 10.73
N ALA A 26 17.74 -1.32 10.18
CA ALA A 26 18.28 -0.71 8.95
C ALA A 26 17.35 -0.94 7.75
N ASN A 27 16.73 -2.12 7.65
CA ASN A 27 15.84 -2.46 6.55
C ASN A 27 14.43 -1.85 6.69
N HIS A 28 14.03 -1.44 7.91
CA HIS A 28 12.74 -0.81 8.19
C HIS A 28 12.80 0.74 8.19
N MET A 29 13.95 1.35 7.90
CA MET A 29 13.99 2.80 7.66
C MET A 29 13.36 3.13 6.30
N PRO A 30 12.29 3.94 6.24
CA PRO A 30 11.71 4.37 4.98
C PRO A 30 12.76 5.16 4.21
N LYS A 31 13.07 4.71 2.98
CA LYS A 31 13.94 5.46 2.08
C LYS A 31 13.28 6.81 1.81
N SER A 32 13.82 7.86 2.43
CA SER A 32 13.45 9.24 2.13
C SER A 32 13.68 9.44 0.64
N LYS A 33 12.61 9.66 -0.12
CA LYS A 33 12.71 10.09 -1.50
C LYS A 33 13.42 11.43 -1.47
N ASP A 34 14.62 11.52 -2.03
CA ASP A 34 15.25 12.80 -2.32
C ASP A 34 14.34 13.53 -3.31
N ASN A 35 13.49 14.42 -2.79
CA ASN A 35 12.75 15.39 -3.59
C ASN A 35 13.78 16.32 -4.23
N LYS A 36 14.23 15.93 -5.42
CA LYS A 36 14.97 16.78 -6.36
C LYS A 36 14.13 18.03 -6.58
N SER A 37 14.49 19.09 -5.85
CA SER A 37 14.00 20.45 -6.03
C SER A 37 14.26 20.86 -7.47
N VAL A 38 13.25 20.74 -8.33
CA VAL A 38 13.28 21.30 -9.67
C VAL A 38 13.17 22.81 -9.55
N SER A 39 14.17 23.44 -10.13
CA SER A 39 14.44 24.87 -10.24
C SER A 39 13.21 25.72 -10.57
N LYS A 40 12.93 26.66 -9.66
CA LYS A 40 12.76 28.10 -9.89
C LYS A 40 12.61 28.55 -11.38
N VAL A 41 11.38 28.97 -11.70
CA VAL A 41 10.93 30.15 -12.49
C VAL A 41 10.81 30.05 -14.02
N GLU A 42 9.57 30.22 -14.51
CA GLU A 42 9.15 31.45 -15.23
C GLU A 42 7.68 31.82 -14.91
N PRO A 43 7.33 33.10 -14.68
CA PRO A 43 5.99 33.53 -14.32
C PRO A 43 5.12 33.80 -15.57
N TYR A 44 3.93 33.21 -15.61
CA TYR A 44 2.90 33.59 -16.57
C TYR A 44 2.39 35.02 -16.25
N PRO A 45 2.00 35.82 -17.27
CA PRO A 45 1.45 37.14 -17.03
C PRO A 45 0.16 37.05 -16.22
N THR A 46 0.22 37.55 -15.00
CA THR A 46 -0.91 37.83 -14.12
C THR A 46 -1.82 38.85 -14.81
N SER A 47 -2.93 38.37 -15.37
CA SER A 47 -4.12 39.20 -15.51
C SER A 47 -4.73 39.38 -14.12
N GLU A 48 -4.57 40.56 -13.54
CA GLU A 48 -5.25 40.99 -12.32
C GLU A 48 -6.76 41.00 -12.54
N ALA A 49 -7.41 39.88 -12.30
CA ALA A 49 -8.81 39.82 -11.93
C ALA A 49 -8.86 39.14 -10.58
N GLY A 50 -9.03 39.94 -9.52
CA GLY A 50 -9.05 39.47 -8.14
C GLY A 50 -10.08 38.36 -7.97
N PHE A 51 -9.61 37.14 -7.71
CA PHE A 51 -10.46 36.07 -7.20
C PHE A 51 -10.54 36.26 -5.68
N GLU A 52 -11.48 37.11 -5.25
CA GLU A 52 -11.98 37.03 -3.88
C GLU A 52 -12.62 35.65 -3.72
N VAL A 53 -11.94 34.75 -3.01
CA VAL A 53 -12.53 33.49 -2.55
C VAL A 53 -13.54 33.85 -1.47
N MET A 54 -14.74 34.22 -1.92
CA MET A 54 -15.89 34.39 -1.06
C MET A 54 -16.34 32.99 -0.64
N ASN A 55 -15.96 32.59 0.57
CA ASN A 55 -16.58 31.48 1.29
C ASN A 55 -18.05 31.86 1.54
N ASN A 56 -18.90 31.66 0.54
CA ASN A 56 -20.34 31.78 0.72
C ASN A 56 -20.94 30.39 0.94
N GLU A 57 -21.59 30.29 2.08
CA GLU A 57 -22.22 29.09 2.58
C GLU A 57 -23.32 28.59 1.63
N ARG A 58 -23.43 27.26 1.58
CA ARG A 58 -24.69 26.49 1.59
C ARG A 58 -25.92 27.10 0.90
N ARG A 59 -26.40 26.34 -0.08
CA ARG A 59 -27.77 26.29 -0.63
C ARG A 59 -28.13 27.38 -1.63
N ALA A 60 -27.75 27.14 -2.88
CA ALA A 60 -28.70 27.32 -3.97
C ALA A 60 -29.19 25.93 -4.36
N ALA A 61 -30.24 25.47 -3.70
CA ALA A 61 -31.12 24.46 -4.27
C ALA A 61 -31.81 25.14 -5.47
N SER A 62 -31.21 25.03 -6.65
CA SER A 62 -31.92 25.24 -7.90
C SER A 62 -32.45 23.89 -8.35
N ASP A 63 -33.78 23.81 -8.39
CA ASP A 63 -34.62 22.65 -8.74
C ASP A 63 -34.37 22.14 -10.17
N GLU A 64 -33.21 21.55 -10.41
CA GLU A 64 -33.02 20.70 -11.57
C GLU A 64 -32.32 19.43 -11.12
N ASN A 65 -33.03 18.32 -11.25
CA ASN A 65 -32.61 16.99 -10.87
C ASN A 65 -31.56 16.46 -11.87
N TRP A 66 -30.41 17.11 -11.96
CA TRP A 66 -29.27 16.69 -12.81
C TRP A 66 -28.57 15.42 -12.31
N GLY A 67 -29.15 14.79 -11.28
CA GLY A 67 -28.58 13.60 -10.67
C GLY A 67 -27.25 13.91 -9.98
N ARG A 68 -26.47 12.85 -9.79
CA ARG A 68 -25.20 12.92 -9.09
C ARG A 68 -24.08 13.32 -10.05
N ASP A 69 -23.18 14.19 -9.59
CA ASP A 69 -21.97 14.55 -10.32
C ASP A 69 -21.16 13.30 -10.72
N PRO A 70 -20.92 13.05 -12.02
CA PRO A 70 -20.19 11.87 -12.50
C PRO A 70 -18.70 11.90 -12.16
N PHE A 71 -18.16 12.99 -11.65
CA PHE A 71 -16.76 13.13 -11.25
C PHE A 71 -16.55 13.04 -9.72
N LEU A 72 -17.64 12.95 -8.94
CA LEU A 72 -17.54 12.70 -7.50
C LEU A 72 -17.53 11.19 -7.22
N LEU A 73 -16.36 10.70 -6.78
CA LEU A 73 -16.17 9.33 -6.35
C LEU A 73 -17.14 8.96 -5.22
N ASP A 74 -17.77 7.80 -5.35
CA ASP A 74 -18.71 7.30 -4.35
C ASP A 74 -18.01 6.66 -3.17
N THR A 75 -17.74 7.47 -2.14
CA THR A 75 -17.14 6.97 -0.90
C THR A 75 -18.16 6.24 0.00
N SER A 76 -19.45 6.21 -0.35
CA SER A 76 -20.49 5.54 0.47
C SER A 76 -20.44 4.01 0.38
N ASN A 77 -19.75 3.47 -0.62
CA ASN A 77 -19.50 2.03 -0.79
C ASN A 77 -18.12 1.58 -0.33
N VAL A 78 -17.37 2.41 0.42
CA VAL A 78 -16.21 1.93 1.19
C VAL A 78 -16.75 1.15 2.39
N LYS A 79 -17.42 0.03 2.11
CA LYS A 79 -17.60 -1.03 3.10
C LYS A 79 -16.20 -1.48 3.46
N GLU A 80 -15.90 -1.40 4.75
CA GLU A 80 -14.82 -2.14 5.39
C GLU A 80 -14.96 -3.59 4.92
N GLN A 81 -14.15 -3.97 3.92
CA GLN A 81 -14.22 -5.28 3.28
C GLN A 81 -13.71 -6.29 4.29
N VAL A 82 -14.64 -6.78 5.10
CA VAL A 82 -14.46 -7.96 5.95
C VAL A 82 -13.93 -9.08 5.07
N LEU A 83 -12.91 -9.79 5.56
CA LEU A 83 -12.14 -10.92 5.00
C LEU A 83 -12.85 -11.95 4.08
N GLY A 84 -14.17 -11.92 3.94
CA GLY A 84 -14.96 -12.90 3.19
C GLY A 84 -15.02 -12.70 1.66
N ASP A 85 -14.82 -11.49 1.14
CA ASP A 85 -15.05 -11.17 -0.29
C ASP A 85 -13.77 -10.79 -1.04
N MET A 86 -12.64 -11.43 -0.74
CA MET A 86 -11.43 -11.26 -1.56
C MET A 86 -11.39 -12.28 -2.69
N THR A 87 -11.49 -11.77 -3.91
CA THR A 87 -11.44 -12.55 -5.14
C THR A 87 -10.17 -12.19 -5.89
N LEU A 88 -9.35 -13.20 -6.17
CA LEU A 88 -8.22 -13.07 -7.08
C LEU A 88 -8.75 -13.15 -8.52
N ASN A 89 -8.81 -12.00 -9.20
CA ASN A 89 -9.33 -11.89 -10.55
C ASN A 89 -8.31 -12.29 -11.62
N GLY A 90 -7.03 -12.10 -11.34
CA GLY A 90 -5.98 -12.37 -12.32
C GLY A 90 -4.59 -12.24 -11.73
N ILE A 91 -3.63 -12.89 -12.38
CA ILE A 91 -2.21 -12.77 -12.08
C ILE A 91 -1.48 -12.53 -13.40
N VAL A 92 -0.53 -11.60 -13.37
CA VAL A 92 0.46 -11.46 -14.43
C VAL A 92 1.82 -11.81 -13.84
N ALA A 93 2.24 -13.04 -14.15
CA ALA A 93 3.54 -13.56 -13.77
C ALA A 93 4.60 -13.04 -14.76
N ASP A 94 5.27 -11.96 -14.36
CA ASP A 94 6.48 -11.48 -15.03
C ASP A 94 7.73 -11.87 -14.22
N ARG A 95 8.90 -11.97 -14.89
CA ARG A 95 10.16 -12.37 -14.24
C ARG A 95 10.72 -11.28 -13.33
N GLU A 96 10.51 -10.02 -13.66
CA GLU A 96 11.09 -8.89 -12.92
C GLU A 96 10.05 -8.19 -12.04
N SER A 97 8.79 -8.14 -12.47
CA SER A 97 7.75 -7.39 -11.75
C SER A 97 6.37 -8.05 -11.86
N PRO A 98 6.13 -9.16 -11.13
CA PRO A 98 4.81 -9.77 -11.08
C PRO A 98 3.81 -8.84 -10.39
N TYR A 99 2.56 -8.90 -10.84
CA TYR A 99 1.44 -8.20 -10.22
C TYR A 99 0.18 -9.04 -10.25
N ALA A 100 -0.71 -8.79 -9.31
CA ALA A 100 -2.00 -9.46 -9.20
C ALA A 100 -3.13 -8.45 -9.34
N ILE A 101 -4.31 -8.95 -9.67
CA ILE A 101 -5.56 -8.19 -9.71
C ILE A 101 -6.46 -8.80 -8.64
N ILE A 102 -6.66 -8.08 -7.55
CA ILE A 102 -7.48 -8.51 -6.40
C ILE A 102 -8.61 -7.51 -6.25
N ASN A 103 -9.86 -7.98 -6.23
CA ASN A 103 -11.05 -7.13 -6.15
C ASN A 103 -11.05 -5.98 -7.17
N ASN A 104 -10.63 -6.28 -8.41
CA ASN A 104 -10.46 -5.35 -9.52
C ASN A 104 -9.33 -4.30 -9.38
N ASP A 105 -8.53 -4.36 -8.32
CA ASP A 105 -7.40 -3.48 -8.10
C ASP A 105 -6.07 -4.17 -8.46
N VAL A 106 -5.18 -3.44 -9.14
CA VAL A 106 -3.84 -3.91 -9.49
C VAL A 106 -2.91 -3.69 -8.32
N VAL A 107 -2.29 -4.78 -7.85
CA VAL A 107 -1.46 -4.80 -6.64
C VAL A 107 -0.13 -5.52 -6.88
N LYS A 108 0.90 -5.10 -6.15
CA LYS A 108 2.27 -5.63 -6.23
C LYS A 108 2.73 -6.18 -4.89
N LEU A 109 3.89 -6.84 -4.91
CA LEU A 109 4.53 -7.35 -3.72
C LEU A 109 4.81 -6.21 -2.72
N GLY A 110 4.37 -6.38 -1.48
CA GLY A 110 4.45 -5.38 -0.41
C GLY A 110 3.28 -4.39 -0.34
N ASP A 111 2.38 -4.38 -1.32
CA ASP A 111 1.17 -3.55 -1.24
C ASP A 111 0.19 -4.10 -0.20
N LYS A 112 -0.70 -3.23 0.26
CA LYS A 112 -1.77 -3.58 1.20
C LYS A 112 -3.13 -3.59 0.53
N VAL A 113 -3.89 -4.65 0.75
CA VAL A 113 -5.28 -4.80 0.32
C VAL A 113 -6.10 -5.29 1.51
N ASN A 114 -7.17 -4.57 1.85
CA ASN A 114 -8.02 -4.87 3.02
C ASN A 114 -7.27 -5.10 4.33
N GLY A 115 -6.21 -4.32 4.57
CA GLY A 115 -5.38 -4.45 5.78
C GLY A 115 -4.34 -5.57 5.74
N MET A 116 -4.39 -6.46 4.74
CA MET A 116 -3.43 -7.53 4.53
C MET A 116 -2.30 -7.10 3.59
N THR A 117 -1.10 -7.61 3.82
CA THR A 117 0.09 -7.28 3.01
C THR A 117 0.38 -8.42 2.04
N ILE A 118 0.62 -8.10 0.77
CA ILE A 118 1.00 -9.11 -0.22
C ILE A 118 2.45 -9.49 0.01
N ILE A 119 2.70 -10.76 0.33
CA ILE A 119 4.05 -11.26 0.60
C ILE A 119 4.62 -12.07 -0.56
N GLU A 120 3.76 -12.65 -1.41
CA GLU A 120 4.18 -13.49 -2.53
C GLU A 120 3.13 -13.50 -3.64
N ILE A 121 3.59 -13.48 -4.89
CA ILE A 121 2.73 -13.61 -6.09
C ILE A 121 3.32 -14.76 -6.92
N ASN A 122 2.60 -15.87 -6.95
CA ASN A 122 2.93 -17.06 -7.74
C ASN A 122 2.08 -17.10 -9.02
N GLU A 123 2.32 -18.07 -9.90
CA GLU A 123 1.60 -18.18 -11.17
C GLU A 123 0.08 -18.34 -11.01
N ASN A 124 -0.35 -19.07 -9.97
CA ASN A 124 -1.77 -19.44 -9.77
C ASN A 124 -2.35 -18.95 -8.44
N ASN A 125 -1.53 -18.40 -7.55
CA ASN A 125 -1.99 -17.94 -6.25
C ASN A 125 -1.24 -16.71 -5.76
N VAL A 126 -1.85 -16.01 -4.81
CA VAL A 126 -1.25 -14.89 -4.09
C VAL A 126 -1.29 -15.19 -2.60
N VAL A 127 -0.17 -14.97 -1.93
CA VAL A 127 -0.06 -15.14 -0.47
C VAL A 127 -0.09 -13.77 0.18
N LEU A 128 -0.98 -13.62 1.15
CA LEU A 128 -1.17 -12.42 1.94
C LEU A 128 -0.83 -12.69 3.40
N ASP A 129 -0.35 -11.66 4.09
CA ASP A 129 -0.12 -11.65 5.52
C ASP A 129 -1.09 -10.70 6.23
N GLU A 130 -1.81 -11.25 7.21
CA GLU A 130 -2.62 -10.51 8.15
C GLU A 130 -2.05 -10.67 9.57
N ASN A 131 -1.30 -9.69 10.06
CA ASN A 131 -0.75 -9.71 11.42
C ASN A 131 0.04 -11.00 11.74
N GLY A 132 0.79 -11.54 10.78
CA GLY A 132 1.55 -12.78 10.92
C GLY A 132 0.79 -14.07 10.57
N GLN A 133 -0.49 -13.99 10.18
CA GLN A 133 -1.24 -15.11 9.62
C GLN A 133 -1.20 -15.07 8.10
N ARG A 134 -0.90 -16.22 7.48
CA ARG A 134 -0.82 -16.34 6.02
C ARG A 134 -2.14 -16.81 5.45
N HIS A 135 -2.65 -16.07 4.47
CA HIS A 135 -3.83 -16.39 3.69
C HIS A 135 -3.43 -16.59 2.22
N THR A 136 -3.89 -17.68 1.62
CA THR A 136 -3.64 -17.96 0.20
C THR A 136 -4.92 -17.72 -0.59
N LEU A 137 -4.85 -16.86 -1.60
CA LEU A 137 -5.89 -16.70 -2.60
C LEU A 137 -5.53 -17.48 -3.86
N GLU A 138 -6.42 -18.38 -4.26
CA GLU A 138 -6.27 -19.16 -5.49
C GLU A 138 -6.99 -18.47 -6.64
N LEU A 139 -6.41 -18.55 -7.84
CA LEU A 139 -7.00 -18.00 -9.04
C LEU A 139 -8.17 -18.89 -9.48
N ASN A 140 -9.39 -18.35 -9.46
CA ASN A 140 -10.57 -19.12 -9.85
C ASN A 140 -10.71 -19.13 -11.38
N VAL A 141 -10.31 -20.24 -12.01
CA VAL A 141 -10.43 -20.44 -13.47
C VAL A 141 -11.77 -21.13 -13.75
N TYR A 142 -12.71 -20.40 -14.33
CA TYR A 142 -14.00 -20.94 -14.80
C TYR A 142 -13.88 -21.60 -16.17
#